data_AF-A0A8S2NEL1-F1
#
_entry.id   AF-A0A8S2NEL1-F1
#
_cell.length_a   1.000
_cell.length_b   1.000
_cell.length_c   1.000
_cell.angle_alpha   90.00
_cell.angle_beta   90.00
_cell.angle_gamma   90.00
#
_symmetry.space_group_name_H-M   'P 1'
#
loop_
_entity.id
_entity.type
_entity.pdbx_description
1 polymer ?
#
loop_
_entity_poly.entity_id
_entity_poly.type
_entity_poly.pdbx_seq_one_letter_code
_entity_poly.pdbx_strand_id
1 'polypeptide(L)'
;MRKIPGSNVISIEQIKNPDIEALYEYMKRTISKECPGNDPNERELFHGTKGVAIDGIFNRGFDDRYYNIGGSWGPGAYFAHDPRLSHIFTAPDQETQQRIIFYTKVLLGVQSVLTAASTLSSAPHN
;
A
#
# COMPACT_ATOMS: atom_id res chain seq x y z
N MET A 1 1.04 14.22 -10.29
CA MET A 1 1.98 13.36 -9.53
C MET A 1 3.31 14.09 -9.39
N ARG A 2 3.90 14.17 -8.19
CA ARG A 2 5.22 14.81 -7.99
C ARG A 2 6.34 13.85 -8.40
N LYS A 3 7.35 14.35 -9.11
CA LYS A 3 8.55 13.59 -9.48
C LYS A 3 9.43 13.35 -8.24
N ILE A 4 10.06 12.18 -8.15
CA ILE A 4 11.12 11.91 -7.17
C ILE A 4 12.41 12.58 -7.70
N PRO A 5 12.99 13.57 -6.98
CA PRO A 5 14.22 14.23 -7.43
C PRO A 5 15.37 13.24 -7.63
N GLY A 6 16.19 13.47 -8.66
CA GLY A 6 17.34 12.60 -8.96
C GLY A 6 16.99 11.19 -9.45
N SER A 7 15.71 10.90 -9.72
CA SER A 7 15.25 9.59 -10.21
C SER A 7 14.64 9.70 -11.60
N ASN A 8 14.79 8.63 -12.39
CA ASN A 8 14.14 8.43 -13.67
C ASN A 8 13.30 7.15 -13.62
N VAL A 9 12.12 7.18 -14.25
CA VAL A 9 11.28 5.97 -14.42
C VAL A 9 11.89 5.14 -15.54
N ILE A 10 12.23 3.88 -15.24
CA ILE A 10 12.84 2.95 -16.20
C ILE A 10 11.76 2.12 -16.89
N SER A 11 10.82 1.57 -16.11
CA SER A 11 9.68 0.80 -16.60
C SER A 11 8.44 1.06 -15.73
N ILE A 12 7.27 0.73 -16.27
CA ILE A 12 6.01 0.61 -15.54
C ILE A 12 5.42 -0.73 -15.94
N GLU A 13 5.17 -1.58 -14.96
CA GLU A 13 4.64 -2.93 -15.18
C GLU A 13 3.26 -3.05 -14.53
N GLN A 14 2.30 -3.54 -15.30
CA GLN A 14 0.96 -3.80 -14.79
C GLN A 14 0.89 -5.25 -14.27
N ILE A 15 0.67 -5.41 -12.98
CA ILE A 15 0.41 -6.71 -12.36
C ILE A 15 -1.02 -7.12 -12.72
N LYS A 16 -1.17 -8.25 -13.42
CA LYS A 16 -2.48 -8.83 -13.76
C LYS A 16 -2.65 -10.16 -13.03
N ASN A 17 -3.44 -10.14 -11.96
CA ASN A 17 -3.80 -11.32 -11.20
C ASN A 17 -5.33 -11.35 -11.05
N PRO A 18 -6.05 -12.14 -11.89
CA PRO A 18 -7.51 -12.17 -11.89
C PRO A 18 -8.14 -12.57 -10.55
N ASP A 19 -7.47 -13.42 -9.77
CA ASP A 19 -7.98 -13.89 -8.48
C ASP A 19 -7.93 -12.75 -7.44
N ILE A 20 -6.82 -11.99 -7.40
CA ILE A 20 -6.69 -10.81 -6.54
C ILE A 20 -7.66 -9.71 -6.99
N GLU A 21 -7.82 -9.51 -8.29
CA GLU A 21 -8.77 -8.52 -8.83
C GLU A 21 -10.22 -8.87 -8.47
N ALA A 22 -10.61 -10.14 -8.58
CA ALA A 22 -11.95 -10.60 -8.18
C ALA A 22 -12.19 -10.41 -6.67
N LEU A 23 -11.19 -10.73 -5.84
CA LEU A 23 -11.26 -10.50 -4.39
C LEU A 23 -11.36 -9.01 -4.07
N TYR A 24 -10.57 -8.17 -4.74
CA TYR A 24 -10.60 -6.71 -4.58
C TYR A 24 -11.99 -6.14 -4.89
N GLU A 25 -12.57 -6.51 -6.04
CA GLU A 25 -13.89 -6.05 -6.44
C GLU A 25 -15.00 -6.55 -5.51
N TYR A 26 -14.86 -7.77 -4.97
CA TYR A 26 -15.74 -8.26 -3.92
C TYR A 26 -15.67 -7.40 -2.65
N MET A 27 -14.46 -7.14 -2.15
CA MET A 27 -14.26 -6.31 -0.95
C MET A 27 -14.73 -4.87 -1.17
N LYS A 28 -14.53 -4.31 -2.36
CA LYS A 28 -15.03 -2.99 -2.74
C LYS A 28 -16.54 -2.88 -2.58
N ARG A 29 -17.31 -3.86 -3.07
CA ARG A 29 -18.77 -3.91 -2.92
C ARG A 29 -19.21 -4.09 -1.46
N THR A 30 -18.45 -4.83 -0.67
CA THR A 30 -18.73 -5.05 0.76
C THR A 30 -18.49 -3.77 1.56
N ILE A 31 -17.28 -3.22 1.50
CA ILE A 31 -16.88 -2.00 2.22
C ILE A 31 -17.73 -0.80 1.82
N SER A 32 -18.07 -0.68 0.53
CA SER A 32 -18.94 0.39 0.02
C SER A 32 -20.24 0.48 0.81
N LYS A 33 -20.91 -0.64 1.10
CA LYS A 33 -22.19 -0.66 1.85
C LYS A 33 -22.08 -0.18 3.29
N GLU A 34 -20.88 -0.24 3.86
CA GLU A 34 -20.59 0.17 5.25
C GLU A 34 -20.16 1.64 5.32
N CYS A 35 -19.88 2.28 4.18
CA CYS A 35 -19.37 3.65 4.12
C CYS A 35 -20.47 4.67 3.78
N PRO A 36 -20.36 5.91 4.30
CA PRO A 36 -21.27 7.00 3.93
C PRO A 36 -21.38 7.19 2.42
N GLY A 37 -22.60 7.28 1.91
CA GLY A 37 -22.84 7.50 0.47
C GLY A 37 -22.52 6.32 -0.43
N ASN A 38 -22.30 5.12 0.13
CA ASN A 38 -21.84 3.95 -0.59
C ASN A 38 -20.48 4.14 -1.30
N ASP A 39 -19.63 5.02 -0.79
CA ASP A 39 -18.28 5.25 -1.32
C ASP A 39 -17.25 4.53 -0.43
N PRO A 40 -16.56 3.47 -0.93
CA PRO A 40 -15.55 2.75 -0.16
C PRO A 40 -14.26 3.55 0.04
N ASN A 41 -14.21 4.82 -0.40
CA ASN A 41 -13.08 5.72 -0.26
C ASN A 41 -11.83 5.12 -0.95
N GLU A 42 -12.01 4.70 -2.20
CA GLU A 42 -10.95 4.13 -3.02
C GLU A 42 -9.90 5.21 -3.33
N ARG A 43 -8.63 4.86 -3.16
CA ARG A 43 -7.49 5.74 -3.46
C ARG A 43 -6.42 4.98 -4.20
N GLU A 44 -5.74 5.67 -5.10
CA GLU A 44 -4.51 5.17 -5.68
C GLU A 44 -3.32 5.72 -4.87
N LEU A 45 -2.52 4.83 -4.32
CA LEU A 45 -1.45 5.16 -3.38
C LEU A 45 -0.16 4.41 -3.70
N PHE A 46 0.96 4.96 -3.23
CA PHE A 46 2.29 4.40 -3.41
C PHE A 46 2.71 3.57 -2.21
N HIS A 47 3.28 2.39 -2.45
CA HIS A 47 3.90 1.55 -1.44
C HIS A 47 5.36 1.30 -1.79
N GLY A 48 6.26 1.64 -0.86
CA GLY A 48 7.70 1.39 -1.00
C GLY A 48 8.11 0.23 -0.12
N THR A 49 8.86 -0.69 -0.69
CA THR A 49 9.38 -1.88 0.01
C THR A 49 10.73 -2.29 -0.57
N LYS A 50 11.36 -3.33 -0.01
CA LYS A 50 12.69 -3.80 -0.40
C LYS A 50 12.86 -5.30 -0.25
N GLY A 51 13.81 -5.86 -1.00
CA GLY A 51 14.21 -7.27 -0.90
C GLY A 51 13.06 -8.23 -1.21
N VAL A 52 13.01 -9.34 -0.48
CA VAL A 52 12.09 -10.47 -0.73
C VAL A 52 10.60 -10.11 -0.67
N ALA A 53 10.24 -8.98 -0.04
CA ALA A 53 8.85 -8.52 0.01
C ALA A 53 8.31 -8.10 -1.37
N ILE A 54 9.20 -7.70 -2.30
CA ILE A 54 8.80 -7.30 -3.66
C ILE A 54 8.17 -8.50 -4.37
N ASP A 55 8.83 -9.65 -4.38
CA ASP A 55 8.33 -10.86 -5.04
C ASP A 55 7.06 -11.38 -4.38
N GLY A 56 6.97 -11.29 -3.04
CA GLY A 56 5.77 -11.65 -2.30
C GLY A 56 4.55 -10.83 -2.74
N ILE A 57 4.69 -9.49 -2.77
CA ILE A 57 3.62 -8.58 -3.18
C ILE A 57 3.28 -8.76 -4.66
N PHE A 58 4.28 -8.94 -5.52
CA PHE A 58 4.05 -9.14 -6.96
C PHE A 58 3.21 -10.39 -7.24
N ASN A 59 3.51 -11.51 -6.58
CA ASN A 59 2.86 -12.79 -6.86
C ASN A 59 1.55 -12.98 -6.09
N ARG A 60 1.45 -12.46 -4.86
CA ARG A 60 0.37 -12.79 -3.91
C ARG A 60 -0.40 -11.58 -3.38
N GLY A 61 0.02 -10.37 -3.71
CA GLY A 61 -0.56 -9.15 -3.14
C GLY A 61 -0.08 -8.88 -1.71
N PHE A 62 -0.77 -7.97 -1.03
CA PHE A 62 -0.46 -7.60 0.36
C PHE A 62 -1.01 -8.64 1.33
N ASP A 63 -0.16 -9.09 2.26
CA ASP A 63 -0.45 -10.20 3.19
C ASP A 63 -0.04 -9.78 4.60
N ASP A 64 -1.01 -9.84 5.51
CA ASP A 64 -0.89 -9.31 6.88
C ASP A 64 0.13 -10.04 7.74
N ARG A 65 0.40 -11.31 7.43
CA ARG A 65 1.43 -12.13 8.06
C ARG A 65 2.83 -11.56 7.88
N TYR A 66 3.01 -10.67 6.91
CA TYR A 66 4.29 -10.02 6.60
C TYR A 66 4.30 -8.53 6.93
N TYR A 67 3.27 -8.01 7.60
CA TYR A 67 3.22 -6.60 7.97
C TYR A 67 4.28 -6.25 9.02
N ASN A 68 4.82 -5.03 8.89
CA ASN A 68 5.81 -4.53 9.84
C ASN A 68 5.13 -4.23 11.18
N ILE A 69 5.38 -5.08 12.17
CA ILE A 69 4.84 -4.96 13.52
C ILE A 69 5.33 -3.68 14.23
N GLY A 70 6.51 -3.16 13.86
CA GLY A 70 7.09 -1.93 14.41
C GLY A 70 6.66 -0.64 13.72
N GLY A 71 5.61 -0.67 12.88
CA GLY A 71 5.10 0.54 12.22
C GLY A 71 4.53 1.54 13.23
N SER A 72 4.74 2.85 13.00
CA SER A 72 4.39 3.88 13.98
C SER A 72 2.89 4.04 14.25
N TRP A 73 2.04 3.38 13.46
CA TRP A 73 0.58 3.37 13.59
C TRP A 73 0.02 1.95 13.73
N GLY A 74 0.87 0.99 14.13
CA GLY A 74 0.52 -0.41 14.32
C GLY A 74 0.99 -1.34 13.20
N PRO A 75 0.74 -2.65 13.33
CA PRO A 75 1.05 -3.63 12.30
C PRO A 75 0.17 -3.38 11.06
N GLY A 76 0.79 -3.11 9.92
CA GLY A 76 0.06 -2.81 8.69
C GLY A 76 0.94 -2.69 7.45
N ALA A 77 0.28 -2.71 6.29
CA ALA A 77 0.84 -2.16 5.07
C ALA A 77 0.64 -0.63 5.05
N TYR A 78 1.73 0.09 4.79
CA TYR A 78 1.75 1.55 4.78
C TYR A 78 1.75 2.07 3.35
N PHE A 79 0.87 3.02 3.07
CA PHE A 79 0.70 3.62 1.75
C PHE A 79 0.82 5.14 1.85
N ALA A 80 1.40 5.76 0.82
CA ALA A 80 1.57 7.21 0.77
C ALA A 80 0.92 7.81 -0.47
N HIS A 81 0.37 9.02 -0.33
CA HIS A 81 -0.10 9.80 -1.47
C HIS A 81 1.08 10.38 -2.28
N ASP A 82 2.19 10.71 -1.63
CA ASP A 82 3.39 11.25 -2.26
C ASP A 82 4.42 10.14 -2.48
N PRO A 83 4.83 9.85 -3.73
CA PRO A 83 5.78 8.77 -4.03
C PRO A 83 7.15 9.01 -3.38
N ARG A 84 7.49 10.25 -3.02
CA ARG A 84 8.75 10.56 -2.31
C ARG A 84 8.79 9.95 -0.93
N LEU A 85 7.65 9.83 -0.24
CA LEU A 85 7.61 9.18 1.07
C LEU A 85 7.83 7.67 0.92
N SER A 86 7.13 7.04 -0.02
CA SER A 86 7.33 5.61 -0.33
C SER A 86 8.77 5.32 -0.76
N HIS A 87 9.40 6.21 -1.52
CA HIS A 87 10.79 6.06 -1.95
C HIS A 87 11.78 5.85 -0.78
N ILE A 88 11.56 6.52 0.37
CA ILE A 88 12.42 6.39 1.56
C ILE A 88 12.42 4.94 2.11
N PHE A 89 11.35 4.19 1.86
CA PHE A 89 11.21 2.78 2.29
C PHE A 89 11.70 1.77 1.24
N THR A 90 12.17 2.24 0.09
CA THR A 90 12.81 1.37 -0.92
C THR A 90 14.30 1.21 -0.65
N ALA A 91 14.89 0.12 -1.15
CA ALA A 91 16.33 -0.04 -1.25
C ALA A 91 16.71 -0.24 -2.72
N PRO A 92 17.88 0.26 -3.16
CA PRO A 92 18.37 -0.05 -4.48
C PRO A 92 18.74 -1.52 -4.54
N ASP A 93 18.38 -2.17 -5.64
CA ASP A 93 18.94 -3.46 -6.01
C ASP A 93 20.47 -3.36 -6.11
N GLN A 94 21.18 -4.40 -5.66
CA GLN A 94 22.64 -4.34 -5.52
C GLN A 94 23.35 -4.24 -6.87
N GLU A 95 22.82 -4.90 -7.89
CA GLU A 95 23.43 -4.98 -9.21
C GLU A 95 23.00 -3.81 -10.10
N THR A 96 21.69 -3.59 -10.19
CA THR A 96 21.10 -2.63 -11.14
C THR A 96 20.95 -1.21 -10.57
N GLN A 97 21.08 -1.05 -9.25
CA GLN A 97 20.77 0.18 -8.51
C GLN A 97 19.30 0.66 -8.67
N GLN A 98 18.44 -0.19 -9.23
CA GLN A 98 17.03 0.13 -9.45
C GLN A 98 16.24 0.02 -8.16
N ARG A 99 15.15 0.80 -8.08
CA ARG A 99 14.22 0.79 -6.95
C ARG A 99 12.82 0.52 -7.46
N ILE A 100 12.07 -0.27 -6.72
CA ILE A 100 10.69 -0.63 -7.06
C ILE A 100 9.73 0.08 -6.10
N ILE A 101 8.69 0.70 -6.65
CA ILE A 101 7.58 1.30 -5.91
C ILE A 101 6.30 0.73 -6.52
N PHE A 102 5.41 0.20 -5.68
CA PHE A 102 4.09 -0.24 -6.11
C PHE A 102 3.13 0.95 -6.16
N TYR A 103 2.34 1.05 -7.23
CA TYR A 103 1.19 1.95 -7.33
C TYR A 103 -0.08 1.09 -7.26
N THR A 104 -0.91 1.36 -6.26
CA THR A 104 -1.91 0.39 -5.78
C THR A 104 -3.26 1.06 -5.56
N LYS A 105 -4.35 0.38 -5.90
CA LYS A 105 -5.69 0.78 -5.48
C LYS A 105 -5.94 0.26 -4.07
N VAL A 106 -6.32 1.15 -3.16
CA VAL A 106 -6.55 0.86 -1.74
C VAL A 106 -7.93 1.32 -1.35
N LEU A 107 -8.70 0.44 -0.71
CA LEU A 107 -10.02 0.76 -0.16
C LEU A 107 -9.83 1.23 1.27
N LEU A 108 -9.95 2.54 1.52
CA LEU A 108 -9.70 3.09 2.85
C LEU A 108 -10.90 2.96 3.79
N GLY A 109 -12.09 2.74 3.24
CA GLY A 109 -13.33 2.66 4.01
C GLY A 109 -13.55 3.90 4.89
N VAL A 110 -14.14 3.68 6.05
CA VAL A 110 -14.29 4.69 7.10
C VAL A 110 -12.94 4.87 7.81
N GLN A 111 -12.42 6.09 7.77
CA GLN A 111 -11.10 6.41 8.32
C GLN A 111 -11.19 6.93 9.75
N SER A 112 -10.25 6.52 10.59
CA SER A 112 -9.95 7.17 11.86
C SER A 112 -8.60 7.88 11.76
N VAL A 113 -8.53 9.13 12.21
CA VAL A 113 -7.28 9.90 12.24
C VAL A 113 -6.59 9.68 13.57
N LEU A 114 -5.34 9.20 13.51
CA LEU A 114 -4.51 8.96 14.68
C LEU A 114 -3.56 10.13 14.90
N THR A 115 -3.51 10.65 16.11
CA THR A 115 -2.44 11.54 16.56
C THR A 115 -1.34 10.70 17.24
N ALA A 116 -0.10 11.20 17.21
CA ALA A 116 1.14 10.48 17.56
C ALA A 116 1.22 9.88 18.99
N ALA A 117 0.16 9.99 19.79
CA ALA A 117 0.06 9.45 21.14
C ALA A 117 -0.61 8.06 21.22
N SER A 118 -0.95 7.44 20.09
CA SER A 118 -1.74 6.20 20.06
C SER A 118 -0.88 4.96 19.77
N THR A 119 -0.74 4.08 20.77
CA THR A 119 -0.24 2.72 20.58
C THR A 119 -1.40 1.83 20.12
N LEU A 120 -1.58 1.68 18.80
CA LEU A 120 -2.57 0.74 18.26
C LEU A 120 -1.90 -0.57 17.88
N SER A 121 -2.47 -1.67 18.37
CA SER A 121 -2.11 -3.04 18.02
C SER A 121 -2.95 -3.60 16.86
N SER A 122 -4.03 -2.91 16.47
CA SER A 122 -4.88 -3.22 15.31
C SER A 122 -5.66 -1.98 14.86
N ALA A 123 -6.31 -2.05 13.68
CA ALA A 123 -7.21 -0.99 13.22
C ALA A 123 -8.31 -0.74 14.28
N PRO A 124 -8.69 0.53 14.55
CA PRO A 124 -9.76 0.83 15.48
C PRO A 124 -11.05 0.17 14.99
N HIS A 125 -11.57 -0.77 15.78
CA HIS A 125 -12.90 -1.32 15.58
C HIS A 125 -13.91 -0.30 16.14
N ASN A 126 -14.91 0.07 15.32
CA ASN A 126 -16.11 0.74 15.82
C ASN A 126 -16.96 -0.24 16.63
#